data_AF-A0A849HBU3-F1
#
_entry.id   AF-A0A849HBU3-F1
#
_cell.length_a   1.000
_cell.length_b   1.000
_cell.length_c   1.000
_cell.angle_alpha   90.00
_cell.angle_beta   90.00
_cell.angle_gamma   90.00
#
_symmetry.space_group_name_H-M   'P 1'
#
loop_
_entity.id
_entity.type
_entity.pdbx_description
1 polymer ?
#
loop_
_entity_poly.entity_id
_entity_poly.type
_entity_poly.pdbx_seq_one_letter_code
_entity_poly.pdbx_strand_id
1 'polypeptide(L)' 'MWEGSTGTLRLPDYPYDEVCVMLEGRVALVDEDGRRREFGAGEAFFVPRGFSGVWETLEPSRKVFVALGPFGA' A
#
# COMPACT_ATOMS: atom_id res chain seq x y z
N MET A 1 -11.14 5.16 -2.62
CA MET A 1 -11.34 4.26 -1.46
C MET A 1 -11.10 2.84 -1.93
N TRP A 2 -10.53 1.99 -1.08
CA TRP A 2 -10.19 0.60 -1.40
C TRP A 2 -10.57 -0.33 -0.25
N GLU A 3 -10.96 -1.55 -0.59
CA GLU A 3 -11.24 -2.67 0.31
C GLU A 3 -10.53 -3.92 -0.20
N GLY A 4 -10.06 -4.78 0.70
CA GLY A 4 -9.39 -6.02 0.32
C GLY A 4 -9.43 -7.12 1.37
N SER A 5 -9.58 -8.36 0.90
CA SER A 5 -9.45 -9.57 1.72
C SER A 5 -7.98 -9.94 1.95
N THR A 6 -7.74 -10.86 2.88
CA THR A 6 -6.41 -11.38 3.18
C THR A 6 -5.73 -11.97 1.94
N GLY A 7 -4.45 -11.67 1.76
CA GLY A 7 -3.69 -12.16 0.62
C GLY A 7 -2.49 -11.28 0.30
N THR A 8 -1.79 -11.66 -0.75
CA THR A 8 -0.52 -11.04 -1.13
C THR A 8 -0.56 -10.60 -2.60
N LEU A 9 -0.13 -9.38 -2.85
CA LEU A 9 0.00 -8.79 -4.18
C LEU A 9 1.46 -8.38 -4.42
N ARG A 10 2.06 -8.89 -5.49
CA ARG A 10 3.36 -8.43 -5.97
C ARG A 10 3.17 -7.11 -6.71
N LEU A 11 3.99 -6.12 -6.35
CA LEU A 11 4.00 -4.79 -6.97
C LEU A 11 5.35 -4.59 -7.66
N PRO A 12 5.48 -4.90 -8.96
CA PRO A 12 6.66 -4.53 -9.72
C PRO A 12 6.51 -3.09 -10.23
N ASP A 13 7.41 -2.19 -9.81
CA ASP A 13 7.45 -0.78 -10.24
C ASP A 13 6.10 -0.05 -10.06
N TYR A 14 5.73 0.23 -8.80
CA TYR A 14 4.45 0.85 -8.49
C TYR A 14 4.30 2.23 -9.17
N PRO A 15 3.24 2.48 -9.96
CA PRO A 15 3.23 3.60 -10.91
C PRO A 15 2.86 4.97 -10.32
N TYR A 16 2.48 5.02 -9.04
CA TYR A 16 1.96 6.22 -8.38
C TYR A 16 2.72 6.56 -7.12
N ASP A 17 2.79 7.85 -6.79
CA ASP A 17 3.04 8.31 -5.43
C ASP A 17 1.70 8.26 -4.68
N GLU A 18 1.55 7.33 -3.73
CA GLU A 18 0.28 7.08 -3.04
C GLU A 18 0.39 7.33 -1.53
N VAL A 19 -0.47 8.20 -1.00
CA VAL A 19 -0.70 8.31 0.45
C VAL A 19 -1.90 7.47 0.81
N CYS A 20 -1.73 6.55 1.75
CA CYS A 20 -2.77 5.70 2.32
C CYS A 20 -3.13 6.14 3.74
N VAL A 21 -4.41 6.06 4.09
CA VAL A 21 -4.89 6.09 5.48
C VAL A 21 -5.75 4.87 5.72
N MET A 22 -5.31 4.01 6.64
CA MET A 22 -6.03 2.80 7.02
C MET A 22 -7.23 3.17 7.89
N LEU A 23 -8.40 2.69 7.50
CA LEU A 23 -9.62 2.86 8.29
C LEU A 23 -9.86 1.65 9.19
N GLU A 24 -9.62 0.46 8.65
CA GLU A 24 -9.90 -0.83 9.29
C GLU A 24 -8.88 -1.88 8.80
N GLY A 25 -8.63 -2.90 9.62
CA GLY A 25 -7.73 -4.02 9.30
C GLY A 25 -6.24 -3.70 9.45
N ARG A 26 -5.42 -4.51 8.78
CA ARG A 26 -3.96 -4.49 8.86
C ARG A 26 -3.33 -4.93 7.54
N VAL A 27 -2.33 -4.18 7.08
CA VAL A 27 -1.54 -4.48 5.88
C VAL A 27 -0.04 -4.39 6.17
N ALA A 28 0.78 -4.99 5.31
CA ALA A 28 2.22 -4.85 5.32
C ALA A 28 2.77 -4.49 3.93
N LEU A 29 3.82 -3.68 3.91
CA LEU A 29 4.69 -3.49 2.75
C LEU A 29 6.02 -4.18 3.03
N VAL A 30 6.45 -5.03 2.11
CA VAL A 30 7.77 -5.68 2.13
C VAL A 30 8.54 -5.22 0.89
N ASP A 31 9.65 -4.52 1.07
CA ASP A 31 10.52 -4.11 -0.05
C ASP A 31 11.41 -5.26 -0.57
N GLU A 32 12.12 -5.04 -1.67
CA GLU A 32 13.02 -6.05 -2.27
C GLU A 32 14.22 -6.43 -1.38
N ASP A 33 14.59 -5.58 -0.42
CA ASP A 33 15.61 -5.88 0.58
C ASP A 33 15.05 -6.70 1.76
N GLY A 34 13.74 -7.02 1.74
CA GLY A 34 13.04 -7.76 2.78
C GLY A 34 12.65 -6.93 4.00
N ARG A 35 12.78 -5.59 3.95
CA ARG A 35 12.31 -4.74 5.04
C ARG A 35 10.79 -4.72 5.05
N ARG A 36 10.23 -5.08 6.19
CA ARG A 36 8.78 -5.14 6.43
C ARG A 36 8.32 -3.97 7.29
N ARG A 37 7.24 -3.31 6.86
CA ARG A 37 6.51 -2.33 7.67
C ARG A 37 5.03 -2.67 7.65
N GLU A 38 4.40 -2.65 8.81
CA GLU A 38 2.96 -2.93 8.95
C GLU A 38 2.20 -1.67 9.33
N PHE A 39 0.94 -1.61 8.90
CA PHE A 39 0.05 -0.48 9.11
C PHE A 39 -1.35 -0.99 9.45
N GLY A 40 -1.92 -0.49 10.55
CA GLY A 40 -3.26 -0.79 11.02
C GLY A 40 -4.18 0.43 11.01
N ALA A 41 -5.43 0.22 11.44
CA ALA A 41 -6.45 1.28 11.52
C ALA A 41 -5.95 2.55 12.25
N GLY A 42 -6.18 3.71 11.63
CA GLY A 42 -5.76 5.02 12.13
C GLY A 42 -4.36 5.45 11.67
N GLU A 43 -3.55 4.53 11.12
CA GLU A 43 -2.22 4.84 10.61
C GLU A 43 -2.25 5.29 9.14
N ALA A 44 -1.35 6.22 8.81
CA ALA A 44 -1.15 6.70 7.46
C ALA A 44 0.28 6.37 7.00
N PHE A 45 0.44 6.09 5.70
CA PHE A 45 1.74 5.78 5.11
C PHE A 45 1.82 6.18 3.65
N PHE A 46 3.05 6.28 3.16
CA PHE A 46 3.36 6.67 1.78
C PHE A 46 3.99 5.50 1.03
N VAL A 47 3.45 5.22 -0.16
CA VAL A 47 4.02 4.30 -1.14
C VAL A 47 4.60 5.14 -2.27
N PRO A 48 5.94 5.25 -2.37
CA PRO A 48 6.56 6.03 -3.43
C PRO A 48 6.36 5.36 -4.79
N ARG A 49 6.28 6.18 -5.84
CA ARG A 49 6.38 5.69 -7.21
C ARG A 49 7.72 4.98 -7.41
N GLY A 50 7.68 3.83 -8.09
CA GLY A 50 8.82 2.94 -8.24
C GLY A 50 9.04 2.00 -7.05
N PHE A 51 8.13 1.99 -6.06
CA PHE A 51 8.15 0.93 -5.05
C PHE A 51 8.05 -0.43 -5.73
N SER A 52 9.05 -1.28 -5.45
CA SER A 52 9.06 -2.68 -5.87
C SER A 52 9.04 -3.55 -4.63
N GLY A 53 8.14 -4.52 -4.61
CA GLY A 53 8.00 -5.40 -3.45
C GLY A 53 6.64 -6.09 -3.38
N VAL A 54 6.15 -6.20 -2.15
CA VAL A 54 4.95 -6.95 -1.82
C VAL A 54 4.02 -6.11 -0.97
N TRP A 55 2.75 -6.07 -1.35
CA TRP A 55 1.64 -5.67 -0.51
C TRP A 55 1.00 -6.91 0.09
N GLU A 56 0.93 -7.00 1.41
CA GLU A 56 0.24 -8.07 2.11
C GLU A 56 -0.95 -7.50 2.88
N THR A 57 -2.14 -8.04 2.64
CA THR A 57 -3.32 -7.80 3.46
C THR A 57 -3.37 -8.89 4.53
N LEU A 58 -3.08 -8.54 5.79
CA LEU A 58 -3.00 -9.48 6.91
C LEU A 58 -4.37 -9.75 7.53
N GLU A 59 -5.23 -8.74 7.54
CA GLU A 59 -6.63 -8.79 7.98
C GLU A 59 -7.51 -8.12 6.91
N PRO A 60 -8.80 -8.50 6.73
CA PRO A 60 -9.70 -7.75 5.86
C PRO A 60 -9.65 -6.25 6.14
N SER A 61 -9.34 -5.46 5.12
CA SER A 61 -8.89 -4.08 5.31
C SER A 61 -9.67 -3.10 4.45
N ARG A 62 -9.84 -1.87 4.97
CA ARG A 62 -10.38 -0.73 4.23
C ARG A 62 -9.45 0.47 4.38
N LYS A 63 -9.19 1.17 3.27
CA LYS A 63 -8.36 2.40 3.26
C LYS A 63 -8.94 3.49 2.37
N VAL A 64 -8.66 4.73 2.72
CA VAL A 64 -8.71 5.85 1.75
C VAL A 64 -7.30 6.13 1.27
N PHE A 65 -7.18 6.56 0.02
CA PHE A 65 -5.89 6.85 -0.57
C PHE A 65 -6.00 7.98 -1.58
N VAL A 66 -4.90 8.70 -1.77
CA VAL A 66 -4.68 9.66 -2.85
C VAL A 66 -3.48 9.16 -3.64
N ALA A 67 -3.68 8.83 -4.90
CA ALA A 67 -2.63 8.41 -5.82
C ALA A 67 -2.35 9.54 -6.81
N LEU A 68 -1.09 9.98 -6.87
CA LEU A 68 -0.60 10.96 -7.82
C LEU A 68 0.15 10.22 -8.92
N GLY A 69 -0.42 10.24 -10.11
CA GLY A 69 0.24 9.78 -11.33
C GLY A 69 0.95 10.91 -12.06
N PRO A 70 1.73 10.59 -13.10
CA PRO A 70 2.28 11.61 -13.98
C PRO A 70 1.14 12.47 -14.57
N PHE A 71 1.25 13.79 -14.40
CA PHE A 71 0.36 14.74 -15.05
C PHE A 71 0.83 14.98 -16.49
N GLY A 72 0.28 14.24 -17.45
CA GLY A 72 0.42 14.51 -18.89
C GLY A 72 1.83 14.33 -19.47
N ALA A 73 1.89 13.64 -20.61
CA ALA A 73 2.88 13.95 -21.64
C ALA A 73 2.28 14.99 -22.59
#